data_AF-A0A9P6GWR8-F1
#
_entry.id   AF-A0A9P6GWR8-F1
#
_cell.length_a   1.000
_cell.length_b   1.000
_cell.length_c   1.000
_cell.angle_alpha   90.00
_cell.angle_beta   90.00
_cell.angle_gamma   90.00
#
_symmetry.space_group_name_H-M   'P 1'
#
loop_
_entity.id
_entity.type
_entity.pdbx_description
1 polymer ?
#
loop_
_entity_poly.entity_id
_entity_poly.type
_entity_poly.pdbx_seq_one_letter_code
_entity_poly.pdbx_strand_id
1 'polypeptide(L)'
;MIEWFRDLEQISEQNKLTEQQLLEILPYIIIDKKMDVVSHLSSYEDFKKHTLLVTYPKESSLTVLRILDKTKQTEFYTIEEYYDFIKMKLEIYMLNIKCPKT
;
A
#
# COMPACT_ATOMS: atom_id res chain seq x y z
N MET A 1 0.48 4.26 1.20
CA MET A 1 -0.45 3.41 1.94
C MET A 1 -1.73 4.18 1.98
N ILE A 2 -2.74 3.62 1.35
CA ILE A 2 -4.10 4.10 1.53
C ILE A 2 -4.37 3.94 3.03
N GLU A 3 -4.90 4.96 3.71
CA GLU A 3 -5.00 4.94 5.19
C GLU A 3 -5.63 3.65 5.71
N TRP A 4 -6.69 3.17 5.05
CA TRP A 4 -7.34 1.89 5.40
C TRP A 4 -6.41 0.66 5.30
N PHE A 5 -5.42 0.67 4.42
CA PHE A 5 -4.45 -0.42 4.27
C PHE A 5 -3.48 -0.44 5.45
N ARG A 6 -3.11 0.74 5.97
CA ARG A 6 -2.29 0.87 7.18
C ARG A 6 -3.06 0.38 8.38
N ASP A 7 -4.31 0.80 8.49
CA ASP A 7 -5.17 0.40 9.60
C ASP A 7 -5.41 -1.12 9.56
N LEU A 8 -5.56 -1.71 8.36
CA LEU A 8 -5.66 -3.16 8.20
C LEU A 8 -4.39 -3.90 8.63
N GLU A 9 -3.20 -3.43 8.22
CA GLU A 9 -1.93 -4.03 8.64
C GLU A 9 -1.75 -3.94 10.16
N GLN A 10 -2.07 -2.79 10.75
CA GLN A 10 -1.99 -2.59 12.19
C GLN A 10 -2.97 -3.49 12.96
N ILE A 11 -4.22 -3.59 12.51
CA ILE A 11 -5.21 -4.49 13.11
C ILE A 11 -4.76 -5.95 12.97
N SER A 12 -4.19 -6.30 11.82
CA SER A 12 -3.66 -7.64 11.56
C SER A 12 -2.56 -8.02 12.54
N GLU A 13 -1.60 -7.13 12.76
CA GLU A 13 -0.51 -7.34 13.71
C GLU A 13 -1.01 -7.43 15.15
N GLN A 14 -1.90 -6.53 15.56
CA GLN A 14 -2.47 -6.50 16.91
C GLN A 14 -3.27 -7.78 17.22
N ASN A 15 -4.03 -8.28 16.25
CA ASN A 15 -4.87 -9.46 16.42
C ASN A 15 -4.18 -10.77 16.00
N LYS A 16 -2.92 -10.71 15.54
CA LYS A 16 -2.15 -11.84 15.03
C LYS A 16 -2.91 -12.65 13.98
N LEU A 17 -3.55 -11.94 13.05
CA LEU A 17 -4.33 -12.58 11.99
C LEU A 17 -3.39 -13.40 11.07
N THR A 18 -3.87 -14.56 10.64
CA THR A 18 -3.17 -15.34 9.62
C THR A 18 -3.40 -14.76 8.23
N GLU A 19 -2.51 -15.06 7.29
CA GLU A 19 -2.68 -14.64 5.90
C GLU A 19 -4.02 -15.12 5.30
N GLN A 20 -4.45 -16.34 5.64
CA GLN A 20 -5.73 -16.88 5.21
C GLN A 20 -6.91 -16.07 5.75
N GLN A 21 -6.87 -15.69 7.03
CA GLN A 21 -7.90 -14.84 7.61
C GLN A 21 -7.95 -13.48 6.92
N LEU A 22 -6.80 -12.85 6.67
CA LEU A 22 -6.72 -11.58 5.93
C LEU A 22 -7.40 -11.67 4.55
N LEU A 23 -7.09 -12.72 3.79
CA LEU A 23 -7.68 -12.95 2.46
C LEU A 23 -9.20 -13.12 2.52
N GLU A 24 -9.75 -13.68 3.60
CA GLU A 24 -11.20 -13.81 3.79
C GLU A 24 -11.90 -12.48 4.08
N ILE A 25 -11.25 -11.54 4.78
CA ILE A 25 -11.84 -10.24 5.15
C ILE A 25 -11.72 -9.20 4.04
N LEU A 26 -10.66 -9.30 3.22
CA LEU A 26 -10.35 -8.35 2.17
C LEU A 26 -11.53 -7.99 1.25
N PRO A 27 -12.31 -8.96 0.70
CA PRO A 27 -13.45 -8.66 -0.15
C PRO A 27 -14.46 -7.71 0.49
N TYR A 28 -14.72 -7.84 1.80
CA TYR A 28 -15.68 -6.98 2.52
C TYR A 28 -15.18 -5.54 2.64
N ILE A 29 -13.87 -5.36 2.84
CA ILE A 29 -13.24 -4.03 2.95
C ILE A 29 -13.22 -3.33 1.60
N ILE A 30 -13.05 -4.09 0.51
CA ILE A 30 -12.83 -3.53 -0.83
C ILE A 30 -14.14 -3.22 -1.56
N ILE A 31 -15.22 -3.95 -1.29
CA ILE A 31 -16.57 -3.62 -1.80
C ILE A 31 -16.92 -2.17 -1.46
N ASP A 32 -16.59 -1.72 -0.25
CA ASP A 32 -16.76 -0.34 0.18
C ASP A 32 -15.85 0.67 -0.55
N LYS A 33 -14.78 0.20 -1.20
CA LYS A 33 -13.79 1.03 -1.91
C LYS A 33 -13.95 1.03 -3.44
N LYS A 34 -14.95 0.35 -3.99
CA LYS A 34 -15.22 0.26 -5.44
C LYS A 34 -14.01 -0.21 -6.27
N MET A 35 -13.13 -1.04 -5.72
CA MET A 35 -12.04 -1.65 -6.50
C MET A 35 -12.51 -3.01 -7.02
N ASP A 36 -12.25 -3.29 -8.30
CA ASP A 36 -12.61 -4.56 -8.92
C ASP A 36 -11.61 -5.62 -8.42
N VAL A 37 -12.01 -6.40 -7.42
CA VAL A 37 -11.18 -7.48 -6.88
C VAL A 37 -11.25 -8.62 -7.87
N VAL A 38 -10.38 -8.55 -8.88
CA VAL A 38 -10.17 -9.68 -9.79
C VAL A 38 -9.86 -10.90 -8.93
N SER A 39 -10.64 -11.95 -9.15
CA SER A 39 -10.78 -13.18 -8.35
C SER A 39 -9.53 -14.06 -8.26
N HIS A 40 -8.32 -13.52 -8.44
CA HIS A 40 -7.08 -14.28 -8.69
C HIS A 40 -5.87 -13.75 -7.90
N LEU A 41 -6.06 -13.38 -6.64
CA LEU A 41 -4.94 -12.97 -5.79
C LEU A 41 -4.55 -14.14 -4.89
N SER A 42 -3.42 -14.77 -5.24
CA SER A 42 -2.87 -16.00 -4.65
C SER A 42 -2.21 -15.79 -3.29
N SER A 43 -1.96 -14.54 -2.90
CA SER A 43 -1.34 -14.16 -1.63
C SER A 43 -1.78 -12.75 -1.21
N TYR A 44 -1.64 -12.45 0.08
CA TYR A 44 -1.88 -11.09 0.59
C TYR A 44 -0.96 -10.07 -0.07
N GLU A 45 0.26 -10.49 -0.42
CA GLU A 45 1.25 -9.61 -1.00
C GLU A 45 0.96 -9.29 -2.48
N ASP A 46 0.41 -10.23 -3.24
CA ASP A 46 -0.09 -9.96 -4.59
C ASP A 46 -1.27 -8.98 -4.53
N PHE A 47 -2.13 -9.14 -3.52
CA PHE A 47 -3.24 -8.24 -3.28
C PHE A 47 -2.79 -6.81 -2.96
N LYS A 48 -1.81 -6.66 -2.06
CA LYS A 48 -1.20 -5.37 -1.73
C LYS A 48 -0.63 -4.68 -2.96
N LYS A 49 0.13 -5.41 -3.78
CA LYS A 49 0.70 -4.85 -5.02
C LYS A 49 -0.39 -4.40 -6.00
N HIS A 50 -1.42 -5.22 -6.21
CA HIS A 50 -2.52 -4.88 -7.11
C HIS A 50 -3.24 -3.61 -6.64
N THR A 51 -3.59 -3.54 -5.36
CA THR A 51 -4.26 -2.39 -4.74
C THR A 51 -3.45 -1.10 -4.89
N LEU A 52 -2.13 -1.18 -4.66
CA LEU A 52 -1.22 -0.05 -4.82
C LEU A 52 -1.14 0.42 -6.27
N LEU A 53 -1.10 -0.49 -7.25
CA LEU A 53 -1.06 -0.14 -8.68
C LEU A 53 -2.34 0.53 -9.17
N VAL A 54 -3.51 0.04 -8.74
CA VAL A 54 -4.80 0.66 -9.10
C VAL A 54 -4.91 2.06 -8.49
N THR A 55 -4.44 2.24 -7.26
CA THR A 55 -4.56 3.52 -6.54
C THR A 55 -3.52 4.54 -6.99
N TYR A 56 -2.31 4.08 -7.32
CA TYR A 56 -1.18 4.91 -7.73
C TYR A 56 -0.72 4.48 -9.12
N PRO A 57 -1.46 4.88 -10.18
CA PRO A 57 -1.11 4.52 -11.55
C PRO A 57 0.27 5.03 -11.94
N LYS A 58 0.86 4.45 -12.99
CA LYS A 58 2.28 4.63 -13.36
C LYS A 58 2.73 6.08 -13.54
N GLU A 59 1.84 6.96 -14.00
CA GLU A 59 2.13 8.40 -14.14
C GLU A 59 2.44 9.08 -12.79
N SER A 60 2.11 8.43 -11.67
CA SER A 60 2.37 8.93 -10.32
C SER A 60 3.85 8.83 -9.89
N SER A 61 4.72 8.13 -10.63
CA SER A 61 6.13 7.95 -10.26
C SER A 61 6.89 9.26 -10.06
N LEU A 62 6.71 10.24 -10.94
CA LEU A 62 7.28 11.59 -10.76
C LEU A 62 6.68 12.32 -9.56
N THR A 63 5.39 12.12 -9.30
CA THR A 63 4.70 12.68 -8.12
C THR A 63 5.26 12.09 -6.84
N VAL A 64 5.53 10.78 -6.81
CA VAL A 64 6.14 10.10 -5.66
C VAL A 64 7.56 10.62 -5.40
N LEU A 65 8.39 10.78 -6.44
CA LEU A 65 9.72 11.38 -6.30
C LEU A 65 9.66 12.81 -5.75
N ARG A 66 8.73 13.63 -6.25
CA ARG A 66 8.52 14.98 -5.73
C ARG A 66 8.07 15.00 -4.26
N ILE A 67 7.26 14.03 -3.83
CA ILE A 67 6.87 13.91 -2.43
C ILE A 67 8.09 13.54 -1.59
N LEU A 68 8.88 12.55 -2.00
CA LEU A 68 10.09 12.12 -1.29
C LEU A 68 11.09 13.27 -1.13
N ASP A 69 11.36 14.04 -2.20
CA ASP A 69 12.27 15.18 -2.19
C ASP A 69 11.82 16.29 -1.22
N LYS A 70 10.51 16.51 -1.12
CA LYS A 70 9.93 17.54 -0.23
C LYS A 70 9.72 17.08 1.20
N THR A 71 9.71 15.78 1.46
CA THR A 71 9.43 15.24 2.79
C THR A 71 10.71 15.32 3.61
N LYS A 72 10.66 16.08 4.70
CA LYS A 72 11.75 16.17 5.68
C LYS A 72 11.27 15.57 6.99
N GLN A 73 12.20 15.00 7.75
CA GLN A 73 11.91 14.65 9.13
C GLN A 73 11.70 15.93 9.94
N THR A 74 10.58 16.01 10.64
CA THR A 74 10.22 17.15 11.50
C THR A 74 10.02 16.67 12.93
N GLU A 75 10.06 17.59 13.90
CA GLU A 75 9.87 17.29 15.32
C GLU A 75 8.47 16.75 15.68
N PHE A 76 7.48 16.91 14.78
CA PHE A 76 6.09 16.47 14.99
C PHE A 76 5.83 15.00 14.70
N TYR A 77 6.79 14.28 14.11
CA TYR A 77 6.65 12.85 13.78
C TYR A 77 7.75 12.07 14.49
N THR A 78 7.42 10.86 14.94
CA THR A 78 8.45 9.94 15.44
C THR A 78 9.36 9.50 14.28
N ILE A 79 10.56 9.02 14.62
CA ILE A 79 11.48 8.44 13.63
C ILE A 79 10.81 7.27 12.89
N GLU A 80 10.03 6.47 13.61
CA GLU A 80 9.32 5.29 13.09
C GLU A 80 8.27 5.71 12.07
N GLU A 81 7.41 6.68 12.41
CA GLU A 81 6.39 7.21 11.50
C GLU A 81 7.00 7.80 10.23
N TYR A 82 8.10 8.54 10.38
CA TYR A 82 8.84 9.08 9.24
C TYR A 82 9.41 7.96 8.36
N TYR A 83 10.04 6.96 8.96
CA TYR A 83 10.63 5.83 8.24
C TYR A 83 9.56 5.04 7.47
N ASP A 84 8.44 4.72 8.11
CA ASP A 84 7.34 4.00 7.49
C ASP A 84 6.75 4.76 6.30
N PHE A 85 6.60 6.09 6.42
CA PHE A 85 6.18 6.92 5.31
C PHE A 85 7.15 6.86 4.13
N ILE A 86 8.46 7.01 4.38
CA ILE A 86 9.47 6.97 3.31
C ILE A 86 9.51 5.59 2.66
N LYS A 87 9.56 4.51 3.45
CA LYS A 87 9.54 3.12 2.97
C LYS A 87 8.36 2.86 2.05
N MET A 88 7.17 3.27 2.47
CA MET A 88 5.94 3.17 1.70
C MET A 88 5.99 3.92 0.36
N LYS A 89 6.55 5.15 0.34
CA LYS A 89 6.70 5.91 -0.92
C LYS A 89 7.68 5.21 -1.86
N LEU A 90 8.76 4.64 -1.34
CA LEU A 90 9.73 3.88 -2.13
C LEU A 90 9.13 2.57 -2.69
N GLU A 91 8.26 1.89 -1.93
CA GLU A 91 7.53 0.70 -2.40
C GLU A 91 6.64 1.04 -3.60
N ILE A 92 5.85 2.11 -3.52
CA ILE A 92 5.02 2.59 -4.64
C ILE A 92 5.88 2.93 -5.85
N TYR A 93 7.00 3.64 -5.64
CA TYR A 93 7.94 3.99 -6.70
C TYR A 93 8.52 2.76 -7.39
N MET A 94 8.96 1.75 -6.62
CA MET A 94 9.48 0.49 -7.15
C MET A 94 8.45 -0.27 -7.98
N LEU A 95 7.18 -0.31 -7.54
CA LEU A 95 6.10 -0.95 -8.29
C LEU A 95 5.87 -0.26 -9.64
N ASN A 96 5.88 1.07 -9.66
CA ASN A 96 5.69 1.85 -10.89
C ASN A 96 6.81 1.66 -11.92
N ILE A 97 8.05 1.40 -11.48
CA ILE A 97 9.19 1.19 -12.38
C ILE A 97 9.28 -0.26 -12.89
N LYS A 98 8.92 -1.25 -12.05
CA LYS A 98 9.07 -2.67 -12.39
C LYS A 98 8.03 -3.21 -13.39
N CYS A 99 6.90 -2.53 -13.61
CA CYS A 99 5.95 -2.93 -14.64
C CYS A 99 6.49 -2.56 -16.05
N PRO A 100 6.74 -3.53 -16.96
CA PRO A 100 7.07 -3.22 -18.35
C PRO A 100 5.89 -2.49 -19.03
N LYS A 101 6.18 -1.71 -20.08
CA LYS A 101 5.11 -1.14 -20.92
C LYS A 101 4.33 -2.30 -21.55
N THR A 102 3.03 -2.37 -21.29
CA THR A 102 2.07 -2.98 -22.22
C THR A 102 1.98 -2.13 -23.47
#